data_AF-A0A662RQ39-F1
#
_entry.id   AF-A0A662RQ39-F1
#
_cell.length_a   1.000
_cell.length_b   1.000
_cell.length_c   1.000
_cell.angle_alpha   90.00
_cell.angle_beta   90.00
_cell.angle_gamma   90.00
#
_symmetry.space_group_name_H-M   'P 1'
#
loop_
_entity.id
_entity.type
_entity.pdbx_description
1 polymer ?
#
loop_
_entity_poly.entity_id
_entity_poly.type
_entity_poly.pdbx_seq_one_letter_code
_entity_poly.pdbx_strand_id
1 'polypeptide(L)' 'MLTTITTTTTTTAAVGQAAIFSAFAVAVLIILLIAKELLSASGSEKAMFFSRIVAAAINPLIFVFLAIVTVKAMGVI' A
#
# COMPACT_ATOMS: atom_id res chain seq x y z
N MET A 1 19.34 45.15 16.08
CA MET A 1 19.72 43.93 15.33
C MET A 1 18.47 43.31 14.74
N LEU A 2 18.49 42.94 13.45
CA LEU A 2 17.41 42.19 12.79
C LEU A 2 17.81 40.72 12.79
N THR A 3 17.17 39.90 13.62
CA THR A 3 17.48 38.47 13.77
C THR A 3 16.63 37.67 12.77
N THR A 4 17.24 37.22 11.68
CA THR A 4 16.62 36.28 10.75
C THR A 4 16.64 34.88 11.37
N ILE A 5 15.46 34.30 11.61
CA ILE A 5 15.33 32.91 12.01
C ILE A 5 15.16 32.07 10.74
N THR A 6 16.15 31.23 10.44
CA THR A 6 16.07 30.26 9.35
C THR A 6 15.46 28.97 9.88
N THR A 7 14.21 28.69 9.53
CA THR A 7 13.54 27.42 9.86
C THR A 7 13.79 26.41 8.74
N THR A 8 14.72 25.49 8.95
CA THR A 8 14.93 24.35 8.04
C THR A 8 13.89 23.29 8.32
N THR A 9 13.00 23.02 7.36
CA THR A 9 12.02 21.94 7.46
C THR A 9 12.67 20.63 6.98
N THR A 10 12.74 19.63 7.85
CA THR A 10 13.33 18.31 7.59
C THR A 10 12.35 17.39 6.85
N THR A 11 12.33 17.45 5.52
CA THR A 11 11.47 16.58 4.67
C THR A 11 12.08 15.22 4.34
N THR A 12 13.38 15.02 4.57
CA THR A 12 14.13 13.82 4.10
C THR A 12 13.80 12.52 4.85
N ALA A 13 13.48 12.59 6.15
CA ALA A 13 13.16 11.39 6.95
C ALA A 13 11.78 10.79 6.65
N ALA A 14 10.84 11.59 6.13
CA ALA A 14 9.50 11.13 5.76
C ALA A 14 9.48 10.36 4.44
N VAL A 15 10.30 10.77 3.47
CA VAL A 15 10.39 10.15 2.12
C VAL A 15 10.92 8.71 2.19
N GLY A 16 11.95 8.48 3.01
CA GLY A 16 12.52 7.13 3.18
C GLY A 16 11.52 6.12 3.76
N GLN A 17 10.69 6.56 4.70
CA GLN A 17 9.64 5.72 5.30
C GLN A 17 8.50 5.46 4.30
N ALA A 18 8.06 6.48 3.56
CA ALA A 18 7.01 6.33 2.53
C ALA A 18 7.41 5.33 1.44
N ALA A 19 8.68 5.33 1.02
CA ALA A 19 9.19 4.36 0.04
C ALA A 19 9.06 2.91 0.53
N ILE A 20 9.40 2.63 1.79
CA ILE A 20 9.32 1.28 2.37
C ILE A 20 7.86 0.83 2.45
N PHE A 21 6.97 1.66 3.00
CA PHE A 21 5.54 1.33 3.10
C PHE A 21 4.90 1.10 1.73
N SER A 22 5.34 1.81 0.69
CA SER A 22 4.86 1.58 -0.68
C SER A 22 5.24 0.20 -1.21
N ALA A 23 6.47 -0.27 -0.97
CA ALA A 23 6.91 -1.60 -1.37
C ALA A 23 6.15 -2.70 -0.61
N PHE A 24 5.92 -2.50 0.70
CA PHE A 24 5.11 -3.43 1.51
C PHE A 24 3.67 -3.51 1.01
N ALA A 25 3.04 -2.39 0.68
CA ALA A 25 1.67 -2.38 0.16
C ALA A 25 1.53 -3.24 -1.10
N VAL A 26 2.49 -3.11 -2.03
CA VAL A 26 2.53 -3.93 -3.27
C VAL A 26 2.73 -5.40 -2.95
N ALA A 27 3.70 -5.73 -2.08
CA ALA A 27 3.99 -7.11 -1.72
C ALA A 27 2.76 -7.81 -1.09
N VAL A 28 2.06 -7.13 -0.18
CA VAL A 28 0.83 -7.65 0.44
C VAL A 28 -0.27 -7.83 -0.60
N LEU A 29 -0.42 -6.91 -1.55
CA LEU A 29 -1.44 -6.99 -2.60
C LEU A 29 -1.21 -8.21 -3.50
N ILE A 30 0.05 -8.47 -3.88
CA ILE A 30 0.43 -9.66 -4.65
C ILE A 30 0.14 -10.95 -3.85
N ILE A 31 0.53 -11.00 -2.57
CA ILE A 31 0.30 -12.19 -1.72
C ILE A 31 -1.20 -12.47 -1.58
N LEU A 32 -2.03 -11.46 -1.33
CA LEU A 32 -3.48 -11.63 -1.21
C LEU A 32 -4.13 -12.06 -2.53
N LEU A 33 -3.67 -11.53 -3.66
CA LEU A 33 -4.16 -11.98 -4.97
C LEU A 33 -3.83 -13.45 -5.22
N ILE A 34 -2.59 -13.87 -4.96
CA ILE A 34 -2.18 -15.27 -5.08
C ILE A 34 -3.01 -16.14 -4.13
N ALA A 35 -3.16 -15.75 -2.86
CA ALA A 35 -3.96 -16.48 -1.89
C ALA A 35 -5.43 -16.61 -2.32
N LYS A 36 -6.02 -15.57 -2.92
CA LYS A 36 -7.38 -15.60 -3.47
C LYS A 36 -7.51 -16.64 -4.57
N GLU A 37 -6.60 -16.63 -5.55
CA GLU A 37 -6.62 -17.58 -6.67
C GLU A 37 -6.44 -19.02 -6.18
N LEU A 38 -5.50 -19.25 -5.25
CA LEU A 38 -5.25 -20.57 -4.66
C LEU A 38 -6.45 -21.09 -3.85
N LEU A 39 -7.08 -20.25 -3.04
CA LEU A 39 -8.30 -20.62 -2.30
C LEU A 39 -9.49 -20.84 -3.23
N SER A 40 -9.61 -20.05 -4.29
CA SER A 40 -10.66 -20.24 -5.30
C SER A 40 -10.49 -21.57 -6.03
N ALA A 41 -9.24 -22.02 -6.26
CA ALA A 41 -8.94 -23.30 -6.86
C ALA A 41 -9.13 -24.50 -5.90
N SER A 42 -9.06 -24.28 -4.59
CA SER A 42 -9.18 -25.35 -3.58
C SER A 42 -10.56 -26.03 -3.56
N GLY A 43 -11.62 -25.35 -4.01
CA GLY A 43 -12.99 -25.90 -4.07
C GLY A 43 -13.61 -26.28 -2.71
N SER A 44 -12.90 -26.11 -1.59
CA SER A 44 -13.39 -26.45 -0.27
C SER A 44 -14.30 -25.35 0.28
N GLU A 45 -15.34 -25.73 1.02
CA GLU A 45 -16.33 -24.78 1.58
C GLU A 45 -15.68 -23.75 2.50
N LYS A 46 -14.67 -24.16 3.28
CA LYS A 46 -13.85 -23.25 4.09
C LYS A 46 -13.00 -22.32 3.21
N ALA A 47 -12.38 -22.82 2.15
CA ALA A 47 -11.60 -21.99 1.23
C ALA A 47 -12.48 -20.94 0.52
N MET A 48 -13.75 -21.26 0.25
CA MET A 48 -14.70 -20.30 -0.33
C MET A 48 -14.98 -19.12 0.63
N PHE A 49 -15.14 -19.41 1.93
CA PHE A 49 -15.32 -18.36 2.94
C PHE A 49 -14.07 -17.48 3.08
N PHE A 50 -12.89 -18.08 3.15
CA PHE A 50 -11.63 -17.32 3.20
C PHE A 50 -11.39 -16.54 1.90
N SER A 51 -11.77 -17.07 0.74
CA SER A 51 -11.65 -16.36 -0.55
C SER A 51 -12.46 -15.08 -0.57
N ARG A 52 -13.67 -15.09 0.02
CA ARG A 52 -14.50 -13.88 0.20
C ARG A 52 -13.84 -12.84 1.10
N ILE A 53 -13.22 -13.26 2.21
CA ILE A 53 -12.50 -12.36 3.11
C ILE A 53 -11.30 -11.73 2.40
N VAL A 54 -10.51 -12.54 1.70
CA VAL A 54 -9.36 -12.07 0.92
C VAL A 54 -9.82 -11.11 -0.18
N ALA A 55 -10.90 -11.42 -0.88
CA ALA A 55 -11.51 -10.53 -1.87
C ALA A 55 -11.94 -9.18 -1.27
N ALA A 56 -12.54 -9.19 -0.09
CA ALA A 56 -12.91 -7.96 0.61
C ALA A 56 -11.69 -7.13 1.04
N ALA A 57 -10.59 -7.77 1.43
CA ALA A 57 -9.34 -7.11 1.80
C ALA A 57 -8.58 -6.52 0.60
N ILE A 58 -8.73 -7.10 -0.60
CA ILE A 58 -8.10 -6.59 -1.83
C ILE A 58 -8.64 -5.20 -2.21
N ASN A 59 -9.94 -4.94 -2.03
CA ASN A 59 -10.57 -3.69 -2.48
C ASN A 59 -9.97 -2.41 -1.84
N PRO A 60 -9.84 -2.31 -0.49
CA PRO A 60 -9.17 -1.16 0.12
C PRO A 60 -7.67 -1.11 -0.21
N LEU A 61 -7.02 -2.27 -0.45
CA LEU A 61 -5.60 -2.31 -0.76
C LEU A 61 -5.28 -1.81 -2.18
N ILE A 62 -6.16 -2.10 -3.15
CA ILE A 62 -6.13 -1.50 -4.49
C ILE A 62 -6.30 0.02 -4.40
N PHE A 63 -7.20 0.50 -3.54
CA PHE A 63 -7.38 1.94 -3.34
C PHE A 63 -6.10 2.60 -2.82
N VAL A 64 -5.46 2.01 -1.81
CA VAL A 64 -4.17 2.48 -1.29
C VAL A 64 -3.09 2.45 -2.36
N PHE A 65 -3.00 1.37 -3.16
CA PHE A 65 -2.04 1.27 -4.25
C PHE A 65 -2.25 2.36 -5.30
N LEU A 66 -3.50 2.62 -5.71
CA LEU A 66 -3.83 3.69 -6.65
C LEU A 66 -3.46 5.06 -6.08
N ALA A 67 -3.73 5.33 -4.80
CA ALA A 67 -3.34 6.58 -4.14
C ALA A 67 -1.82 6.76 -4.13
N ILE A 68 -1.04 5.71 -3.88
CA ILE A 68 0.42 5.78 -3.93
C ILE A 68 0.89 6.10 -5.36
N VAL A 69 0.32 5.42 -6.37
CA VAL A 69 0.68 5.63 -7.77
C VAL A 69 0.35 7.04 -8.23
N THR A 70 -0.82 7.59 -7.87
CA THR A 70 -1.20 8.96 -8.25
C THR A 70 -0.30 10.01 -7.61
N VAL A 71 0.01 9.88 -6.32
CA VAL A 71 0.92 10.81 -5.62
C VAL A 71 2.33 10.74 -6.23
N LYS A 72 2.82 9.53 -6.56
CA LYS A 72 4.10 9.36 -7.27
C LYS A 72 4.07 9.94 -8.69
N ALA A 73 2.99 9.74 -9.44
CA ALA A 73 2.84 10.28 -10.79
C ALA A 73 2.80 11.81 -10.81
N MET A 74 2.29 12.44 -9.75
CA MET A 74 2.32 13.90 -9.57
C MET A 74 3.70 14.44 -9.17
N GLY A 75 4.71 13.57 -8.99
CA GLY A 75 6.06 13.99 -8.59
C GLY A 75 6.17 14.50 -7.15
N VAL A 76 5.19 14.17 -6.29
CA VAL A 76 5.16 14.56 -4.87
C VAL A 76 6.06 13.63 -4.02
N ILE A 77 6.27 12.41 -4.49
CA ILE A 77 7.19 11.37 -4.01
C ILE A 77 7.94 10.80 -5.21
#